data_AF-A0A9D6F886-F1
#
_entry.id   AF-A0A9D6F886-F1
#
_cell.length_a   1.000
_cell.length_b   1.000
_cell.length_c   1.000
_cell.angle_alpha   90.00
_cell.angle_beta   90.00
_cell.angle_gamma   90.00
#
_symmetry.space_group_name_H-M   'P 1'
#
loop_
_entity.id
_entity.type
_entity.pdbx_description
1 polymer ?
#
loop_
_entity_poly.entity_id
_entity_poly.type
_entity_poly.pdbx_seq_one_letter_code
_entity_poly.pdbx_strand_id
1 'polypeptide(L)'
;MIRKLMVCLLLAFISAGFEGITMAQLPGYPAPRYPKIPNITSVDQLMPYTRFIVAKAGDKSIIMRPGYNIQGGERVLMQMNDTTDPLVIEAFRRAFVEKGCKVDIVILPTPKSQMEGEIDGADEMRLGLAALPLQRARYAALGTKGLKYLPEGPADALAFSNFIEARKYDLVIGPSDTVGQKNPYMAERMNWFTREMLASPATTFPEELVMLIDRKGWEVLRAAKSARFTDPEGTDIHWTWFPGYWQVVEGTHPTIKEPGGGPASGQSGYIYGPGRSEDPLIPGHLMGIPEGIVIPESDAEGIIAGTSNHYGPYPFMKVTVQRHLVTKVEGGGEFGRLLGETLEKYKTLKFPNYPREGYGYVIECAIGTNPKIMRQYNVMETPYLKRQWVDERRRSGIIHWGFGIISNVNEAYAVEHDAPTYHYHTHQYFATYEATMPDGRKVLLLNKGRLTSLDDPEIRRVAAKYGDPDELLREDWIPAIPGINVAGDYMKDYAENPAAYIREEQRKAYPEAIARFNERGYDVYK
;
A
#
# COMPACT_ATOMS: atom_id res chain seq x y z
N MET A 1 7.26 -25.67 70.78
CA MET A 1 6.69 -24.30 70.78
C MET A 1 7.79 -23.39 70.23
N ILE A 2 7.80 -23.05 68.94
CA ILE A 2 7.00 -22.00 68.28
C ILE A 2 7.35 -20.59 68.81
N ARG A 3 8.08 -19.84 67.94
CA ARG A 3 7.94 -18.39 67.64
C ARG A 3 8.51 -17.38 68.66
N LYS A 4 9.04 -16.19 68.31
CA LYS A 4 8.94 -15.33 67.10
C LYS A 4 9.84 -14.07 67.28
N LEU A 5 10.22 -13.44 66.15
CA LEU A 5 10.48 -11.98 65.91
C LEU A 5 11.66 -11.32 66.67
N MET A 6 12.39 -10.29 66.20
CA MET A 6 12.27 -9.24 65.17
C MET A 6 13.68 -8.58 65.02
N VAL A 7 14.24 -8.39 63.82
CA VAL A 7 14.32 -7.14 63.01
C VAL A 7 15.65 -6.35 63.04
N CYS A 8 16.19 -6.15 61.82
CA CYS A 8 17.08 -5.11 61.24
C CYS A 8 18.41 -4.77 61.96
N LEU A 9 19.59 -4.79 61.31
CA LEU A 9 20.05 -3.95 60.20
C LEU A 9 21.53 -4.32 59.93
N LEU A 10 21.96 -4.47 58.67
CA LEU A 10 23.15 -3.81 58.08
C LEU A 10 23.45 -4.37 56.69
N LEU A 11 22.97 -3.59 55.73
CA LEU A 11 23.41 -3.45 54.34
C LEU A 11 24.93 -3.48 54.19
N ALA A 12 25.43 -4.33 53.29
CA ALA A 12 26.70 -4.15 52.61
C ALA A 12 26.75 -4.99 51.31
N PHE A 13 26.85 -4.29 50.18
CA PHE A 13 27.37 -4.73 48.88
C PHE A 13 26.69 -5.89 48.13
N ILE A 14 25.73 -5.54 47.25
CA ILE A 14 25.73 -5.98 45.85
C ILE A 14 25.31 -4.78 44.98
N SER A 15 26.27 -3.95 44.61
CA SER A 15 26.15 -3.02 43.49
C SER A 15 27.04 -3.55 42.36
N ALA A 16 26.60 -4.67 41.77
CA ALA A 16 27.09 -5.09 40.46
C ALA A 16 26.18 -4.42 39.42
N GLY A 17 26.79 -3.66 38.52
CA GLY A 17 26.10 -2.81 37.57
C GLY A 17 25.07 -3.56 36.74
N PHE A 18 23.86 -3.01 36.71
CA PHE A 18 23.00 -3.09 35.53
C PHE A 18 23.66 -2.25 34.43
N GLU A 19 24.76 -2.74 33.85
CA GLU A 19 25.10 -2.35 32.49
C GLU A 19 23.98 -2.95 31.62
N GLY A 20 23.25 -2.06 30.94
CA GLY A 20 22.06 -2.43 30.19
C GLY A 20 22.36 -3.61 29.28
N ILE A 21 21.63 -4.70 29.49
CA ILE A 21 21.51 -5.76 28.49
C ILE A 21 20.93 -5.06 27.26
N THR A 22 21.80 -4.70 26.32
CA THR A 22 21.36 -4.34 24.99
C THR A 22 20.67 -5.57 24.45
N MET A 23 19.33 -5.51 24.37
CA MET A 23 18.54 -6.60 23.80
C MET A 23 19.02 -6.82 22.37
N ALA A 24 19.54 -8.01 22.09
CA ALA A 24 20.06 -8.35 20.77
C ALA A 24 18.92 -8.41 19.74
N GLN A 25 19.21 -8.06 18.48
CA GLN A 25 18.27 -8.23 17.38
C GLN A 25 17.82 -9.69 17.22
N LEU A 26 16.64 -9.92 16.65
CA LEU A 26 16.17 -11.27 16.37
C LEU A 26 17.02 -11.93 15.26
N PRO A 27 17.35 -13.23 15.38
CA PRO A 27 18.23 -13.90 14.44
C PRO A 27 17.58 -14.11 13.06
N GLY A 28 18.35 -13.84 12.01
CA GLY A 28 18.00 -14.13 10.63
C GLY A 28 17.06 -13.13 9.95
N TYR A 29 16.77 -11.98 10.57
CA TYR A 29 16.14 -10.85 9.88
C TYR A 29 17.20 -10.02 9.14
N PRO A 30 16.85 -9.42 7.99
CA PRO A 30 17.83 -8.68 7.19
C PRO A 30 18.20 -7.36 7.84
N ALA A 31 19.49 -7.02 7.79
CA ALA A 31 19.99 -5.74 8.31
C ALA A 31 19.37 -4.55 7.54
N PRO A 32 19.26 -3.36 8.19
CA PRO A 32 18.75 -2.16 7.54
C PRO A 32 19.55 -1.77 6.30
N ARG A 33 18.86 -1.18 5.31
CA ARG A 33 19.45 -0.67 4.07
C ARG A 33 18.81 0.65 3.69
N TYR A 34 19.66 1.59 3.28
CA TYR A 34 19.26 2.94 2.93
C TYR A 34 19.94 3.31 1.60
N PRO A 35 19.20 3.37 0.47
CA PRO A 35 19.79 3.69 -0.82
C PRO A 35 20.23 5.17 -0.87
N LYS A 36 21.26 5.48 -1.66
CA LYS A 36 21.69 6.87 -1.82
C LYS A 36 20.60 7.69 -2.52
N ILE A 37 20.31 8.87 -1.99
CA ILE A 37 19.35 9.80 -2.58
C ILE A 37 20.06 10.71 -3.58
N PRO A 38 19.73 10.65 -4.88
CA PRO A 38 20.38 11.48 -5.88
C PRO A 38 20.01 12.96 -5.68
N ASN A 39 20.95 13.86 -5.98
CA ASN A 39 20.68 15.29 -6.00
C ASN A 39 20.12 15.69 -7.38
N ILE A 40 18.81 15.86 -7.46
CA ILE A 40 18.11 16.23 -8.68
C ILE A 40 17.77 17.73 -8.65
N THR A 41 18.43 18.49 -9.52
CA THR A 41 18.34 19.95 -9.61
C THR A 41 17.80 20.43 -10.95
N SER A 42 17.66 19.56 -11.95
CA SER A 42 17.15 19.94 -13.27
C SER A 42 16.21 18.91 -13.88
N VAL A 43 15.40 19.37 -14.84
CA VAL A 43 14.51 18.53 -15.66
C VAL A 43 15.32 17.51 -16.46
N ASP A 44 16.50 17.90 -16.97
CA ASP A 44 17.31 17.04 -17.84
C ASP A 44 17.76 15.75 -17.13
N GLN A 45 17.96 15.80 -15.81
CA GLN A 45 18.25 14.62 -14.99
C GLN A 45 17.06 13.66 -14.89
N LEU A 46 15.83 14.15 -15.06
CA LEU A 46 14.58 13.36 -15.01
C LEU A 46 14.19 12.79 -16.38
N MET A 47 14.66 13.41 -17.46
CA MET A 47 14.27 13.03 -18.83
C MET A 47 14.49 11.55 -19.18
N PRO A 48 15.57 10.86 -18.75
CA PRO A 48 15.72 9.43 -19.01
C PRO A 48 14.56 8.59 -18.44
N TYR A 49 14.10 8.93 -17.24
CA TYR A 49 13.02 8.22 -16.54
C TYR A 49 11.65 8.52 -17.18
N THR A 50 11.37 9.78 -17.51
CA THR A 50 10.10 10.13 -18.16
C THR A 50 9.99 9.58 -19.57
N ARG A 51 11.07 9.61 -20.36
CA ARG A 51 11.11 8.98 -21.69
C ARG A 51 10.85 7.47 -21.60
N PHE A 52 11.41 6.80 -20.59
CA PHE A 52 11.14 5.39 -20.33
C PHE A 52 9.64 5.15 -20.08
N ILE A 53 9.02 5.87 -19.14
CA ILE A 53 7.60 5.69 -18.78
C ILE A 53 6.67 6.01 -19.96
N VAL A 54 6.95 7.11 -20.67
CA VAL A 54 6.16 7.57 -21.82
C VAL A 54 6.18 6.51 -22.93
N ALA A 55 7.33 5.87 -23.17
CA ALA A 55 7.46 4.82 -24.18
C ALA A 55 7.02 3.43 -23.70
N LYS A 56 7.09 3.16 -22.40
CA LYS A 56 6.73 1.87 -21.80
C LYS A 56 5.29 1.53 -22.17
N ALA A 57 5.07 0.30 -22.63
CA ALA A 57 3.73 -0.22 -22.85
C ALA A 57 2.90 -0.06 -21.55
N GLY A 58 1.75 0.57 -21.66
CA GLY A 58 0.75 0.60 -20.61
C GLY A 58 -0.06 -0.67 -20.68
N ASP A 59 -0.12 -1.41 -19.58
CA ASP A 59 -1.20 -2.37 -19.38
C ASP A 59 -2.31 -1.65 -18.63
N LYS A 60 -3.44 -1.46 -19.33
CA LYS A 60 -4.64 -0.75 -18.85
C LYS A 60 -5.29 -1.41 -17.62
N SER A 61 -4.80 -2.58 -17.20
CA SER A 61 -5.20 -3.29 -16.00
C SER A 61 -4.14 -3.27 -14.88
N ILE A 62 -2.90 -2.84 -15.16
CA ILE A 62 -1.77 -2.86 -14.20
C ILE A 62 -1.53 -1.48 -13.61
N ILE A 63 -2.30 -1.21 -12.57
CA ILE A 63 -2.38 0.10 -11.93
C ILE A 63 -1.12 0.47 -11.13
N MET A 64 -0.35 -0.54 -10.71
CA MET A 64 0.81 -0.34 -9.84
C MET A 64 2.12 -0.14 -10.61
N ARG A 65 2.11 -0.36 -11.93
CA ARG A 65 3.29 -0.26 -12.83
C ARG A 65 2.97 0.51 -14.12
N PRO A 66 2.48 1.76 -14.02
CA PRO A 66 1.98 2.50 -15.18
C PRO A 66 3.04 2.67 -16.27
N GLY A 67 2.58 2.63 -17.51
CA GLY A 67 3.29 2.98 -18.73
C GLY A 67 2.29 3.64 -19.68
N TYR A 68 2.73 4.55 -20.54
CA TYR A 68 1.78 5.38 -21.31
C TYR A 68 1.69 5.00 -22.79
N ASN A 69 2.55 4.10 -23.27
CA ASN A 69 2.55 3.57 -24.64
C ASN A 69 2.40 4.65 -25.73
N ILE A 70 3.04 5.80 -25.56
CA ILE A 70 2.93 6.91 -26.50
C ILE A 70 3.63 6.55 -27.81
N GLN A 71 2.85 6.57 -28.89
CA GLN A 71 3.31 6.34 -30.27
C GLN A 71 3.70 7.65 -30.95
N GLY A 72 3.02 8.74 -30.62
CA GLY A 72 3.28 10.10 -31.09
C GLY A 72 2.05 10.78 -31.68
N GLY A 73 1.91 12.08 -31.43
CA GLY A 73 0.78 12.90 -31.91
C GLY A 73 -0.47 12.88 -31.04
N GLU A 74 -0.51 12.03 -29.99
CA GLU A 74 -1.63 11.93 -29.07
C GLU A 74 -1.92 13.24 -28.33
N ARG A 75 -3.19 13.45 -27.96
CA ARG A 75 -3.62 14.54 -27.11
C ARG A 75 -3.70 14.07 -25.67
N VAL A 76 -2.83 14.61 -24.82
CA VAL A 76 -2.62 14.18 -23.43
C VAL A 76 -3.12 15.24 -22.46
N LEU A 77 -3.89 14.84 -21.45
CA LEU A 77 -4.21 15.64 -20.29
C LEU A 77 -3.38 15.16 -19.10
N MET A 78 -2.66 16.07 -18.46
CA MET A 78 -1.98 15.85 -17.19
C MET A 78 -2.78 16.50 -16.06
N GLN A 79 -3.50 15.70 -15.28
CA GLN A 79 -4.18 16.13 -14.07
C GLN A 79 -3.26 15.90 -12.85
N MET A 80 -2.67 16.98 -12.34
CA MET A 80 -1.69 16.94 -11.25
C MET A 80 -2.25 17.59 -10.01
N ASN A 81 -1.76 17.21 -8.83
CA ASN A 81 -2.01 17.98 -7.62
C ASN A 81 -0.93 19.05 -7.47
N ASP A 82 -1.27 20.18 -6.84
CA ASP A 82 -0.36 21.25 -6.44
C ASP A 82 0.84 20.79 -5.58
N THR A 83 0.74 19.61 -4.96
CA THR A 83 1.79 18.95 -4.19
C THR A 83 2.81 18.18 -5.04
N THR A 84 2.61 18.10 -6.36
CA THR A 84 3.51 17.42 -7.30
C THR A 84 4.70 18.32 -7.64
N ASP A 85 5.93 17.79 -7.60
CA ASP A 85 7.14 18.56 -7.92
C ASP A 85 7.07 19.17 -9.34
N PRO A 86 7.26 20.49 -9.50
CA PRO A 86 7.24 21.14 -10.81
C PRO A 86 8.23 20.56 -11.83
N LEU A 87 9.38 20.03 -11.38
CA LEU A 87 10.34 19.38 -12.29
C LEU A 87 9.78 18.08 -12.86
N VAL A 88 8.98 17.34 -12.08
CA VAL A 88 8.31 16.12 -12.54
C VAL A 88 7.27 16.46 -13.61
N ILE A 89 6.43 17.46 -13.35
CA ILE A 89 5.41 17.93 -14.30
C ILE A 89 6.08 18.34 -15.61
N GLU A 90 7.12 19.16 -15.54
CA GLU A 90 7.85 19.64 -16.72
C GLU A 90 8.56 18.51 -17.47
N ALA A 91 9.16 17.53 -16.77
CA ALA A 91 9.84 16.40 -17.39
C ALA A 91 8.86 15.52 -18.19
N PHE A 92 7.66 15.28 -17.68
CA PHE A 92 6.62 14.57 -18.44
C PHE A 92 6.13 15.39 -19.63
N ARG A 93 5.84 16.69 -19.43
CA ARG A 93 5.43 17.58 -20.52
C ARG A 93 6.44 17.55 -21.67
N ARG A 94 7.75 17.67 -21.37
CA ARG A 94 8.81 17.58 -22.38
C ARG A 94 8.83 16.23 -23.08
N ALA A 95 8.76 15.12 -22.35
CA ALA A 95 8.79 13.79 -22.95
C ALA A 95 7.60 13.52 -23.89
N PHE A 96 6.40 14.01 -23.56
CA PHE A 96 5.25 13.97 -24.48
C PHE A 96 5.44 14.87 -25.70
N VAL A 97 5.93 16.10 -25.52
CA VAL A 97 6.17 17.04 -26.63
C VAL A 97 7.26 16.53 -27.58
N GLU A 98 8.30 15.84 -27.07
CA GLU A 98 9.31 15.17 -27.89
C GLU A 98 8.72 14.10 -28.82
N LYS A 99 7.58 13.51 -28.44
CA LYS A 99 6.80 12.57 -29.25
C LYS A 99 5.76 13.25 -30.14
N GLY A 100 5.74 14.59 -30.18
CA GLY A 100 4.77 15.36 -30.96
C GLY A 100 3.36 15.40 -30.36
N CYS A 101 3.18 14.99 -29.10
CA CYS A 101 1.90 15.03 -28.43
C CYS A 101 1.45 16.47 -28.13
N LYS A 102 0.14 16.69 -28.09
CA LYS A 102 -0.47 17.95 -27.59
C LYS A 102 -0.81 17.78 -26.13
N VAL A 103 -0.20 18.57 -25.25
CA VAL A 103 -0.32 18.40 -23.80
C VAL A 103 -1.09 19.56 -23.18
N ASP A 104 -2.16 19.25 -22.46
CA ASP A 104 -2.84 20.17 -21.54
C ASP A 104 -2.54 19.74 -20.10
N ILE A 105 -2.35 20.71 -19.19
CA ILE A 105 -2.03 20.45 -17.78
C ILE A 105 -3.09 21.14 -16.91
N VAL A 106 -3.69 20.39 -16.00
CA VAL A 106 -4.61 20.90 -14.97
C VAL A 106 -3.98 20.59 -13.62
N ILE A 107 -3.81 21.63 -12.80
CA ILE A 107 -3.31 21.50 -11.43
C ILE A 107 -4.49 21.68 -10.48
N LEU A 108 -4.78 20.65 -9.68
CA LEU A 108 -5.82 20.64 -8.67
C LEU A 108 -5.22 20.97 -7.29
N PRO A 109 -5.86 21.84 -6.51
CA PRO A 109 -5.41 22.12 -5.16
C PRO A 109 -5.65 20.91 -4.25
N THR A 110 -4.66 20.59 -3.42
CA THR A 110 -4.84 19.59 -2.36
C THR A 110 -5.55 20.24 -1.18
N PRO A 111 -6.63 19.65 -0.62
CA PRO A 111 -7.33 20.25 0.52
C PRO A 111 -6.39 20.45 1.72
N LYS A 112 -6.42 21.64 2.34
CA LYS A 112 -5.57 21.96 3.52
C LYS A 112 -5.71 20.96 4.66
N SER A 113 -6.92 20.44 4.88
CA SER A 113 -7.17 19.39 5.88
C SER A 113 -6.36 18.10 5.66
N GLN A 114 -5.83 17.89 4.46
CA GLN A 114 -4.95 16.77 4.11
C GLN A 114 -3.46 17.14 4.18
N MET A 115 -3.14 18.44 4.33
CA MET A 115 -1.79 18.99 4.33
C MET A 115 -1.37 19.60 5.68
N GLU A 116 -2.21 19.52 6.70
CA GLU A 116 -1.93 20.03 8.05
C GLU A 116 -1.64 18.87 9.03
N GLY A 117 -0.99 19.21 10.14
CA GLY A 117 -0.65 18.27 11.21
C GLY A 117 0.62 17.45 10.97
N GLU A 118 1.01 16.63 11.95
CA GLU A 118 2.10 15.67 11.78
C GLU A 118 1.65 14.50 10.88
N ILE A 119 2.61 13.69 10.43
CA ILE A 119 2.30 12.39 9.79
C ILE A 119 1.75 11.46 10.87
N ASP A 120 0.48 11.08 10.73
CA ASP A 120 -0.26 10.28 11.70
C ASP A 120 -1.13 9.28 10.93
N GLY A 121 -0.91 7.99 11.16
CA GLY A 121 -1.69 6.94 10.51
C GLY A 121 -3.19 6.99 10.84
N ALA A 122 -3.60 7.66 11.93
CA ALA A 122 -5.02 7.89 12.20
C ALA A 122 -5.72 8.75 11.14
N ASP A 123 -4.98 9.50 10.32
CA ASP A 123 -5.55 10.27 9.20
C ASP A 123 -6.24 9.40 8.16
N GLU A 124 -5.86 8.13 8.04
CA GLU A 124 -6.58 7.20 7.18
C GLU A 124 -8.05 7.05 7.59
N MET A 125 -8.30 6.89 8.90
CA MET A 125 -9.65 6.84 9.46
C MET A 125 -10.32 8.21 9.37
N ARG A 126 -9.64 9.29 9.76
CA ARG A 126 -10.24 10.64 9.81
C ARG A 126 -10.71 11.08 8.42
N LEU A 127 -9.88 10.90 7.40
CA LEU A 127 -10.21 11.28 6.03
C LEU A 127 -11.30 10.39 5.43
N GLY A 128 -11.26 9.07 5.69
CA GLY A 128 -12.31 8.15 5.25
C GLY A 128 -13.67 8.50 5.86
N LEU A 129 -13.73 8.75 7.17
CA LEU A 129 -14.95 9.15 7.87
C LEU A 129 -15.45 10.54 7.44
N ALA A 130 -14.54 11.50 7.26
CA ALA A 130 -14.90 12.85 6.83
C ALA A 130 -15.40 12.90 5.36
N ALA A 131 -15.04 11.92 4.53
CA ALA A 131 -15.48 11.85 3.14
C ALA A 131 -16.94 11.38 2.98
N LEU A 132 -17.54 10.74 4.01
CA LEU A 132 -18.86 10.11 3.91
C LEU A 132 -19.99 11.07 3.45
N PRO A 133 -20.14 12.31 3.99
CA PRO A 133 -21.20 13.21 3.53
C PRO A 133 -21.08 13.55 2.04
N LEU A 134 -19.85 13.73 1.57
CA LEU A 134 -19.57 14.04 0.18
C LEU A 134 -19.85 12.84 -0.74
N GLN A 135 -19.47 11.63 -0.32
CA GLN A 135 -19.80 10.39 -1.03
C GLN A 135 -21.31 10.20 -1.15
N ARG A 136 -22.06 10.44 -0.07
CA ARG A 136 -23.54 10.41 -0.08
C ARG A 136 -24.13 11.40 -1.06
N ALA A 137 -23.67 12.66 -1.01
CA ALA A 137 -24.16 13.70 -1.92
C ALA A 137 -23.94 13.32 -3.39
N ARG A 138 -22.79 12.73 -3.71
CA ARG A 138 -22.50 12.25 -5.08
C ARG A 138 -23.33 11.05 -5.47
N TYR A 139 -23.48 10.06 -4.59
CA TYR A 139 -24.31 8.90 -4.87
C TYR A 139 -25.77 9.30 -5.10
N ALA A 140 -26.30 10.22 -4.30
CA ALA A 140 -27.64 10.77 -4.50
C ALA A 140 -27.79 11.48 -5.87
N ALA A 141 -26.76 12.19 -6.31
CA ALA A 141 -26.80 12.94 -7.57
C ALA A 141 -26.54 12.09 -8.83
N LEU A 142 -25.65 11.10 -8.74
CA LEU A 142 -25.06 10.40 -9.89
C LEU A 142 -25.19 8.87 -9.81
N GLY A 143 -25.84 8.33 -8.76
CA GLY A 143 -25.89 6.90 -8.47
C GLY A 143 -24.49 6.31 -8.26
N THR A 144 -24.29 5.08 -8.69
CA THR A 144 -22.96 4.41 -8.63
C THR A 144 -21.89 5.13 -9.43
N LYS A 145 -22.22 6.01 -10.38
CA LYS A 145 -21.25 6.90 -11.04
C LYS A 145 -20.67 7.92 -10.06
N GLY A 146 -21.43 8.35 -9.05
CA GLY A 146 -20.99 9.28 -8.02
C GLY A 146 -19.96 8.72 -7.05
N LEU A 147 -19.87 7.39 -6.95
CA LEU A 147 -18.82 6.70 -6.18
C LEU A 147 -17.47 6.65 -6.93
N LYS A 148 -17.44 7.05 -8.21
CA LYS A 148 -16.29 6.87 -9.12
C LYS A 148 -15.38 8.08 -9.28
N TYR A 149 -15.66 9.23 -8.66
CA TYR A 149 -14.96 10.48 -8.96
C TYR A 149 -14.33 11.13 -7.72
N LEU A 150 -13.22 11.86 -7.98
CA LEU A 150 -12.38 12.80 -7.20
C LEU A 150 -13.01 13.51 -6.00
N PRO A 151 -12.22 14.05 -5.04
CA PRO A 151 -12.67 14.67 -3.77
C PRO A 151 -13.47 16.00 -3.88
N GLU A 152 -14.09 16.29 -5.01
CA GLU A 152 -14.82 17.55 -5.29
C GLU A 152 -16.36 17.40 -5.24
N GLY A 153 -17.11 18.50 -5.31
CA GLY A 153 -18.58 18.44 -5.33
C GLY A 153 -19.12 17.68 -6.57
N PRO A 154 -20.38 17.22 -6.57
CA PRO A 154 -20.98 16.54 -7.73
C PRO A 154 -20.92 17.36 -9.03
N ALA A 155 -21.01 18.69 -8.93
CA ALA A 155 -20.95 19.60 -10.08
C ALA A 155 -19.55 19.66 -10.71
N ASP A 156 -18.50 19.72 -9.88
CA ASP A 156 -17.11 19.81 -10.34
C ASP A 156 -16.68 18.50 -11.01
N ALA A 157 -17.04 17.35 -10.42
CA ALA A 157 -16.78 16.03 -11.00
C ALA A 157 -17.42 15.87 -12.39
N LEU A 158 -18.66 16.33 -12.55
CA LEU A 158 -19.36 16.31 -13.84
C LEU A 158 -18.73 17.30 -14.83
N ALA A 159 -18.37 18.50 -14.38
CA ALA A 159 -17.72 19.51 -15.22
C ALA A 159 -16.37 19.03 -15.74
N PHE A 160 -15.56 18.39 -14.89
CA PHE A 160 -14.27 17.84 -15.28
C PHE A 160 -14.41 16.66 -16.25
N SER A 161 -15.35 15.75 -16.00
CA SER A 161 -15.65 14.65 -16.93
C SER A 161 -16.09 15.18 -18.30
N ASN A 162 -17.00 16.15 -18.33
CA ASN A 162 -17.45 16.81 -19.56
C ASN A 162 -16.31 17.55 -20.26
N PHE A 163 -15.40 18.18 -19.51
CA PHE A 163 -14.20 18.82 -20.06
C PHE A 163 -13.32 17.80 -20.79
N ILE A 164 -13.07 16.63 -20.19
CA ILE A 164 -12.26 15.58 -20.81
C ILE A 164 -12.93 15.09 -22.10
N GLU A 165 -14.21 14.75 -22.04
CA GLU A 165 -14.97 14.22 -23.19
C GLU A 165 -15.04 15.24 -24.33
N ALA A 166 -15.35 16.51 -24.04
CA ALA A 166 -15.46 17.56 -25.05
C ALA A 166 -14.13 17.83 -25.77
N ARG A 167 -13.01 17.63 -25.07
CA ARG A 167 -11.66 17.88 -25.59
C ARG A 167 -11.03 16.66 -26.28
N LYS A 168 -11.68 15.49 -26.23
CA LYS A 168 -11.28 14.25 -26.92
C LYS A 168 -9.81 13.90 -26.69
N TYR A 169 -9.40 13.79 -25.43
CA TYR A 169 -8.05 13.33 -25.08
C TYR A 169 -7.89 11.85 -25.42
N ASP A 170 -6.71 11.47 -25.90
CA ASP A 170 -6.34 10.07 -26.12
C ASP A 170 -5.86 9.42 -24.81
N LEU A 171 -5.19 10.23 -23.96
CA LEU A 171 -4.66 9.84 -22.66
C LEU A 171 -4.94 10.92 -21.60
N VAL A 172 -5.41 10.50 -20.44
CA VAL A 172 -5.48 11.28 -19.21
C VAL A 172 -4.57 10.62 -18.18
N ILE A 173 -3.56 11.34 -17.70
CA ILE A 173 -2.72 10.86 -16.60
C ILE A 173 -3.03 11.66 -15.34
N GLY A 174 -3.17 10.98 -14.20
CA GLY A 174 -3.54 11.66 -12.98
C GLY A 174 -3.79 10.73 -11.79
N PRO A 175 -4.50 11.20 -10.76
CA PRO A 175 -4.80 10.41 -9.57
C PRO A 175 -5.59 9.13 -9.88
N SER A 176 -5.52 8.20 -8.93
CA SER A 176 -5.98 6.82 -9.02
C SER A 176 -7.44 6.62 -9.40
N ASP A 177 -8.28 7.61 -9.13
CA ASP A 177 -9.71 7.60 -9.33
C ASP A 177 -10.13 7.78 -10.79
N THR A 178 -9.25 8.29 -11.65
CA THR A 178 -9.50 8.34 -13.10
C THR A 178 -9.20 7.02 -13.81
N VAL A 179 -8.42 6.15 -13.18
CA VAL A 179 -7.75 4.98 -13.79
C VAL A 179 -8.60 3.71 -13.67
N GLY A 180 -8.51 2.85 -14.69
CA GLY A 180 -9.18 1.54 -14.69
C GLY A 180 -10.70 1.60 -14.92
N GLN A 181 -11.26 2.77 -15.22
CA GLN A 181 -12.66 2.90 -15.63
C GLN A 181 -12.84 2.59 -17.12
N LYS A 182 -14.07 2.20 -17.52
CA LYS A 182 -14.45 2.10 -18.94
C LYS A 182 -14.72 3.51 -19.50
N ASN A 183 -13.66 4.24 -19.79
CA ASN A 183 -13.71 5.58 -20.37
C ASN A 183 -13.55 5.53 -21.90
N PRO A 184 -14.06 6.53 -22.65
CA PRO A 184 -13.78 6.67 -24.08
C PRO A 184 -12.32 7.10 -24.37
N TYR A 185 -11.57 7.46 -23.33
CA TYR A 185 -10.15 7.82 -23.34
C TYR A 185 -9.36 6.84 -22.48
N MET A 186 -8.04 6.74 -22.69
CA MET A 186 -7.16 6.00 -21.80
C MET A 186 -6.90 6.81 -20.54
N ALA A 187 -6.98 6.19 -19.36
CA ALA A 187 -6.67 6.84 -18.09
C ALA A 187 -5.63 6.02 -17.33
N GLU A 188 -4.52 6.65 -16.94
CA GLU A 188 -3.38 5.99 -16.29
C GLU A 188 -2.87 6.75 -15.07
N ARG A 189 -2.25 6.05 -14.12
CA ARG A 189 -1.81 6.67 -12.86
C ARG A 189 -0.56 7.54 -13.06
N MET A 190 -0.54 8.68 -12.39
CA MET A 190 0.69 9.39 -12.05
C MET A 190 1.16 8.94 -10.67
N ASN A 191 2.18 8.07 -10.64
CA ASN A 191 2.69 7.48 -9.39
C ASN A 191 3.94 8.21 -8.84
N TRP A 192 4.37 9.30 -9.47
CA TRP A 192 5.60 10.02 -9.11
C TRP A 192 5.27 11.45 -8.75
N PHE A 193 5.46 11.80 -7.48
CA PHE A 193 5.10 13.12 -6.95
C PHE A 193 6.33 13.93 -6.55
N THR A 194 7.47 13.27 -6.30
CA THR A 194 8.76 13.90 -6.05
C THR A 194 9.74 13.57 -7.16
N ARG A 195 10.73 14.43 -7.37
CA ARG A 195 11.79 14.19 -8.35
C ARG A 195 12.64 12.96 -7.99
N GLU A 196 12.78 12.66 -6.70
CA GLU A 196 13.53 11.50 -6.22
C GLU A 196 12.76 10.19 -6.43
N MET A 197 11.43 10.19 -6.29
CA MET A 197 10.58 9.06 -6.70
C MET A 197 10.76 8.75 -8.18
N LEU A 198 10.67 9.78 -9.04
CA LEU A 198 10.79 9.60 -10.48
C LEU A 198 12.17 9.07 -10.87
N ALA A 199 13.23 9.61 -10.27
CA ALA A 199 14.60 9.20 -10.50
C ALA A 199 15.00 7.89 -9.79
N SER A 200 14.07 7.18 -9.16
CA SER A 200 14.34 5.91 -8.48
C SER A 200 14.62 4.79 -9.48
N PRO A 201 15.54 3.84 -9.15
CA PRO A 201 15.69 2.60 -9.91
C PRO A 201 14.39 1.79 -10.04
N ALA A 202 13.43 1.97 -9.14
CA ALA A 202 12.09 1.36 -9.24
C ALA A 202 11.35 1.76 -10.51
N THR A 203 11.54 2.99 -10.99
CA THR A 203 10.87 3.53 -12.18
C THR A 203 11.24 2.78 -13.44
N THR A 204 12.52 2.42 -13.56
CA THR A 204 13.10 1.75 -14.74
C THR A 204 13.41 0.28 -14.48
N PHE A 205 12.83 -0.31 -13.42
CA PHE A 205 13.04 -1.72 -13.13
C PHE A 205 12.54 -2.59 -14.30
N PRO A 206 13.31 -3.59 -14.77
CA PRO A 206 12.96 -4.30 -16.00
C PRO A 206 11.59 -4.97 -15.95
N GLU A 207 10.74 -4.68 -16.94
CA GLU A 207 9.36 -5.17 -16.97
C GLU A 207 9.29 -6.70 -17.05
N GLU A 208 10.16 -7.33 -17.85
CA GLU A 208 10.27 -8.80 -17.96
C GLU A 208 10.50 -9.44 -16.58
N LEU A 209 11.30 -8.79 -15.72
CA LEU A 209 11.61 -9.31 -14.39
C LEU A 209 10.42 -9.19 -13.44
N VAL A 210 9.83 -8.01 -13.31
CA VAL A 210 8.71 -7.84 -12.37
C VAL A 210 7.49 -8.67 -12.77
N MET A 211 7.24 -8.86 -14.07
CA MET A 211 6.20 -9.79 -14.53
C MET A 211 6.50 -11.23 -14.15
N LEU A 212 7.76 -11.67 -14.29
CA LEU A 212 8.15 -13.03 -13.92
C LEU A 212 8.12 -13.24 -12.39
N ILE A 213 8.54 -12.24 -11.61
CA ILE A 213 8.44 -12.22 -10.14
C ILE A 213 6.98 -12.37 -9.70
N ASP A 214 6.08 -11.57 -10.27
CA ASP A 214 4.65 -11.64 -9.99
C ASP A 214 4.10 -13.03 -10.34
N ARG A 215 4.40 -13.52 -11.55
CA ARG A 215 3.92 -14.82 -12.03
C ARG A 215 4.36 -15.97 -11.11
N LYS A 216 5.65 -16.04 -10.76
CA LYS A 216 6.18 -17.11 -9.89
C LYS A 216 5.55 -17.07 -8.50
N GLY A 217 5.37 -15.88 -7.93
CA GLY A 217 4.69 -15.75 -6.65
C GLY A 217 3.20 -16.14 -6.73
N TRP A 218 2.53 -15.77 -7.82
CA TRP A 218 1.13 -16.11 -8.05
C TRP A 218 0.90 -17.61 -8.24
N GLU A 219 1.80 -18.31 -8.92
CA GLU A 219 1.76 -19.77 -9.07
C GLU A 219 1.72 -20.49 -7.71
N VAL A 220 2.46 -19.99 -6.71
CA VAL A 220 2.42 -20.54 -5.33
C VAL A 220 1.06 -20.30 -4.69
N LEU A 221 0.53 -19.07 -4.78
CA LEU A 221 -0.75 -18.70 -4.18
C LEU A 221 -1.92 -19.49 -4.78
N ARG A 222 -1.94 -19.64 -6.09
CA ARG A 222 -2.94 -20.43 -6.81
C ARG A 222 -2.94 -21.91 -6.48
N ALA A 223 -1.76 -22.48 -6.29
CA ALA A 223 -1.62 -23.88 -5.94
C ALA A 223 -1.90 -24.17 -4.45
N ALA A 224 -1.80 -23.15 -3.59
CA ALA A 224 -1.93 -23.32 -2.15
C ALA A 224 -3.32 -23.83 -1.74
N LYS A 225 -3.34 -24.73 -0.74
CA LYS A 225 -4.55 -25.20 -0.06
C LYS A 225 -4.86 -24.35 1.17
N SER A 226 -3.84 -23.86 1.85
CA SER A 226 -3.94 -22.99 3.01
C SER A 226 -2.65 -22.21 3.19
N ALA A 227 -2.69 -21.19 4.05
CA ALA A 227 -1.52 -20.42 4.40
C ALA A 227 -1.49 -20.08 5.88
N ARG A 228 -0.28 -19.90 6.41
CA ARG A 228 -0.03 -19.26 7.69
C ARG A 228 0.91 -18.08 7.46
N PHE A 229 0.56 -16.96 8.07
CA PHE A 229 1.32 -15.74 8.04
C PHE A 229 1.78 -15.41 9.45
N THR A 230 3.06 -15.09 9.60
CA THR A 230 3.64 -14.65 10.87
C THR A 230 4.56 -13.46 10.66
N ASP A 231 4.66 -12.58 11.64
CA ASP A 231 5.57 -11.43 11.61
C ASP A 231 6.03 -11.07 13.03
N PRO A 232 7.29 -10.61 13.22
CA PRO A 232 7.86 -10.31 14.53
C PRO A 232 7.14 -9.20 15.31
N GLU A 233 6.30 -8.37 14.67
CA GLU A 233 5.44 -7.41 15.39
C GLU A 233 4.29 -8.12 16.16
N GLY A 234 4.07 -9.41 15.94
CA GLY A 234 3.09 -10.22 16.70
C GLY A 234 1.90 -10.74 15.88
N THR A 235 1.93 -10.61 14.56
CA THR A 235 0.95 -11.26 13.67
C THR A 235 1.17 -12.76 13.65
N ASP A 236 0.07 -13.50 13.77
CA ASP A 236 -0.02 -14.94 13.56
C ASP A 236 -1.45 -15.25 13.14
N ILE A 237 -1.65 -15.43 11.84
CA ILE A 237 -2.97 -15.64 11.22
C ILE A 237 -2.87 -16.73 10.17
N HIS A 238 -3.93 -17.53 10.04
CA HIS A 238 -4.01 -18.61 9.06
C HIS A 238 -5.38 -18.64 8.38
N TRP A 239 -5.43 -19.21 7.17
CA TRP A 239 -6.67 -19.39 6.40
C TRP A 239 -6.53 -20.52 5.38
N THR A 240 -7.67 -20.97 4.87
CA THR A 240 -7.78 -21.97 3.80
C THR A 240 -8.07 -21.28 2.47
N TRP A 241 -7.44 -21.75 1.39
CA TRP A 241 -7.75 -21.36 0.02
C TRP A 241 -8.84 -22.28 -0.53
N PHE A 242 -10.10 -21.85 -0.39
CA PHE A 242 -11.24 -22.62 -0.87
C PHE A 242 -11.44 -22.47 -2.40
N PRO A 243 -11.92 -23.52 -3.09
CA PRO A 243 -12.27 -23.45 -4.51
C PRO A 243 -13.26 -22.34 -4.86
N GLY A 244 -14.14 -21.96 -3.92
CA GLY A 244 -15.12 -20.90 -4.09
C GLY A 244 -14.48 -19.54 -4.41
N TYR A 245 -13.28 -19.24 -3.90
CA TYR A 245 -12.58 -18.01 -4.27
C TYR A 245 -12.25 -17.95 -5.76
N TRP A 246 -11.76 -19.06 -6.31
CA TRP A 246 -11.44 -19.15 -7.73
C TRP A 246 -12.70 -19.09 -8.59
N GLN A 247 -13.79 -19.74 -8.16
CA GLN A 247 -15.08 -19.60 -8.84
C GLN A 247 -15.56 -18.15 -8.88
N VAL A 248 -15.31 -17.38 -7.82
CA VAL A 248 -15.64 -15.96 -7.77
C VAL A 248 -14.78 -15.18 -8.76
N VAL A 249 -13.46 -15.40 -8.77
CA VAL A 249 -12.53 -14.76 -9.72
C VAL A 249 -12.91 -15.07 -11.17
N GLU A 250 -13.31 -16.31 -11.45
CA GLU A 250 -13.71 -16.79 -12.78
C GLU A 250 -15.12 -16.33 -13.18
N GLY A 251 -15.89 -15.71 -12.27
CA GLY A 251 -17.27 -15.29 -12.51
C GLY A 251 -18.28 -16.44 -12.56
N THR A 252 -17.94 -17.61 -12.02
CA THR A 252 -18.76 -18.83 -12.02
C THR A 252 -19.39 -19.15 -10.67
N HIS A 253 -19.13 -18.35 -9.61
CA HIS A 253 -19.71 -18.58 -8.30
C HIS A 253 -21.24 -18.39 -8.30
N PRO A 254 -22.04 -19.25 -7.65
CA PRO A 254 -23.50 -19.25 -7.79
C PRO A 254 -24.18 -17.97 -7.27
N THR A 255 -23.64 -17.34 -6.23
CA THR A 255 -24.29 -16.23 -5.51
C THR A 255 -23.48 -14.94 -5.47
N ILE A 256 -22.18 -14.97 -5.75
CA ILE A 256 -21.28 -13.82 -5.66
C ILE A 256 -20.82 -13.52 -7.07
N LYS A 257 -21.42 -12.49 -7.68
CA LYS A 257 -21.25 -12.18 -9.12
C LYS A 257 -20.38 -10.96 -9.41
N GLU A 258 -20.19 -10.10 -8.41
CA GLU A 258 -19.27 -8.95 -8.48
C GLU A 258 -18.35 -8.99 -7.25
N PRO A 259 -17.26 -9.77 -7.31
CA PRO A 259 -16.23 -9.69 -6.28
C PRO A 259 -15.57 -8.32 -6.23
N GLY A 260 -14.79 -8.12 -5.17
CA GLY A 260 -14.07 -6.91 -4.79
C GLY A 260 -13.53 -5.95 -5.87
N GLY A 261 -13.09 -4.79 -5.36
CA GLY A 261 -12.69 -3.62 -6.12
C GLY A 261 -13.90 -2.74 -6.43
N GLY A 262 -14.04 -1.65 -5.68
CA GLY A 262 -14.97 -0.59 -5.99
C GLY A 262 -14.33 0.47 -6.90
N PRO A 263 -15.05 1.54 -7.24
CA PRO A 263 -14.55 2.59 -8.09
C PRO A 263 -13.39 3.37 -7.45
N ALA A 264 -13.31 3.39 -6.12
CA ALA A 264 -12.21 3.99 -5.37
C ALA A 264 -10.87 3.25 -5.55
N SER A 265 -10.93 1.94 -5.84
CA SER A 265 -9.76 1.10 -6.09
C SER A 265 -9.23 1.23 -7.53
N GLY A 266 -10.11 1.57 -8.48
CA GLY A 266 -9.82 1.51 -9.91
C GLY A 266 -9.50 0.10 -10.43
N GLN A 267 -9.51 -0.94 -9.57
CA GLN A 267 -8.82 -2.21 -9.79
C GLN A 267 -9.62 -3.29 -10.53
N SER A 268 -10.94 -3.22 -10.58
CA SER A 268 -11.77 -4.44 -10.71
C SER A 268 -12.62 -4.61 -11.97
N GLY A 269 -12.68 -3.61 -12.84
CA GLY A 269 -13.43 -3.76 -14.10
C GLY A 269 -12.87 -4.83 -15.05
N TYR A 270 -11.63 -5.26 -14.84
CA TYR A 270 -10.86 -6.10 -15.76
C TYR A 270 -10.30 -7.40 -15.15
N ILE A 271 -10.47 -7.65 -13.85
CA ILE A 271 -9.78 -8.75 -13.13
C ILE A 271 -10.61 -10.04 -12.97
N TYR A 272 -11.84 -10.06 -13.49
CA TYR A 272 -12.77 -11.18 -13.31
C TYR A 272 -13.33 -11.71 -14.62
N GLY A 273 -13.59 -13.02 -14.64
CA GLY A 273 -14.13 -13.75 -15.78
C GLY A 273 -13.27 -14.96 -16.18
N PRO A 274 -13.70 -15.71 -17.21
CA PRO A 274 -13.03 -16.94 -17.61
C PRO A 274 -11.53 -16.76 -17.91
N GLY A 275 -10.70 -17.58 -17.28
CA GLY A 275 -9.25 -17.60 -17.38
C GLY A 275 -8.52 -16.59 -16.47
N ARG A 276 -9.24 -15.74 -15.72
CA ARG A 276 -8.61 -14.66 -14.95
C ARG A 276 -7.85 -15.11 -13.72
N SER A 277 -8.15 -16.30 -13.19
CA SER A 277 -7.34 -16.83 -12.08
C SER A 277 -5.91 -17.16 -12.52
N GLU A 278 -5.62 -17.34 -13.81
CA GLU A 278 -4.28 -17.67 -14.30
C GLU A 278 -3.26 -16.54 -14.06
N ASP A 279 -3.71 -15.28 -14.01
CA ASP A 279 -2.87 -14.09 -13.86
C ASP A 279 -2.99 -13.47 -12.46
N PRO A 280 -1.95 -12.78 -11.95
CA PRO A 280 -2.04 -12.03 -10.70
C PRO A 280 -3.19 -11.02 -10.73
N LEU A 281 -4.03 -11.02 -9.69
CA LEU A 281 -5.21 -10.13 -9.62
C LEU A 281 -4.84 -8.65 -9.71
N ILE A 282 -3.76 -8.24 -9.04
CA ILE A 282 -3.22 -6.87 -9.11
C ILE A 282 -1.73 -6.98 -9.35
N PRO A 283 -1.25 -6.90 -10.60
CA PRO A 283 0.18 -7.02 -10.84
C PRO A 283 0.95 -5.87 -10.15
N GLY A 284 2.07 -6.20 -9.50
CA GLY A 284 2.76 -5.34 -8.52
C GLY A 284 2.31 -5.53 -7.05
N HIS A 285 1.21 -6.24 -6.80
CA HIS A 285 0.79 -6.71 -5.48
C HIS A 285 0.22 -8.13 -5.55
N LEU A 286 0.96 -9.12 -5.04
CA LEU A 286 0.41 -10.47 -4.94
C LEU A 286 -0.63 -10.52 -3.83
N MET A 287 -1.81 -11.06 -4.13
CA MET A 287 -2.92 -11.17 -3.18
C MET A 287 -2.75 -12.44 -2.35
N GLY A 288 -2.15 -12.29 -1.17
CA GLY A 288 -1.94 -13.36 -0.19
C GLY A 288 -3.25 -13.93 0.37
N ILE A 289 -4.31 -13.14 0.36
CA ILE A 289 -5.71 -13.53 0.60
C ILE A 289 -6.54 -13.01 -0.58
N PRO A 290 -7.63 -13.66 -1.00
CA PRO A 290 -8.48 -13.16 -2.08
C PRO A 290 -8.95 -11.71 -1.83
N GLU A 291 -8.59 -10.78 -2.72
CA GLU A 291 -8.95 -9.37 -2.56
C GLU A 291 -10.48 -9.19 -2.60
N GLY A 292 -11.06 -8.69 -1.52
CA GLY A 292 -12.48 -8.36 -1.46
C GLY A 292 -13.43 -9.54 -1.61
N ILE A 293 -12.94 -10.78 -1.58
CA ILE A 293 -13.76 -11.97 -1.70
C ILE A 293 -13.86 -12.65 -0.33
N VAL A 294 -15.05 -12.63 0.23
CA VAL A 294 -15.38 -13.39 1.44
C VAL A 294 -16.57 -14.30 1.12
N ILE A 295 -16.35 -15.60 1.18
CA ILE A 295 -17.37 -16.63 0.91
C ILE A 295 -17.85 -17.25 2.23
N PRO A 296 -18.99 -17.97 2.28
CA PRO A 296 -19.48 -18.59 3.52
C PRO A 296 -18.43 -19.41 4.28
N GLU A 297 -17.59 -20.15 3.54
CA GLU A 297 -16.52 -21.01 4.01
C GLU A 297 -15.31 -20.25 4.55
N SER A 298 -15.10 -18.99 4.15
CA SER A 298 -13.99 -18.13 4.57
C SER A 298 -13.68 -18.24 6.07
N ASP A 299 -12.45 -18.62 6.41
CA ASP A 299 -12.04 -19.07 7.74
C ASP A 299 -10.81 -18.37 8.34
N ALA A 300 -10.32 -17.27 7.74
CA ALA A 300 -9.16 -16.55 8.29
C ALA A 300 -9.30 -16.25 9.80
N GLU A 301 -8.32 -16.70 10.58
CA GLU A 301 -8.37 -16.65 12.04
C GLU A 301 -6.98 -16.43 12.65
N GLY A 302 -6.92 -15.54 13.64
CA GLY A 302 -5.70 -15.25 14.38
C GLY A 302 -5.56 -13.78 14.73
N ILE A 303 -4.33 -13.31 14.75
CA ILE A 303 -3.94 -11.96 15.12
C ILE A 303 -3.25 -11.28 13.95
N ILE A 304 -3.60 -10.02 13.69
CA ILE A 304 -2.80 -9.11 12.87
C ILE A 304 -2.34 -7.94 13.75
N ALA A 305 -1.06 -7.61 13.68
CA ALA A 305 -0.43 -6.55 14.44
C ALA A 305 0.42 -5.65 13.54
N GLY A 306 0.57 -4.39 13.93
CA GLY A 306 1.39 -3.44 13.18
C GLY A 306 1.43 -2.04 13.77
N THR A 307 2.24 -1.19 13.13
CA THR A 307 2.57 0.17 13.57
C THR A 307 2.52 1.21 12.45
N SER A 308 2.08 0.83 11.25
CA SER A 308 2.02 1.73 10.09
C SER A 308 0.88 1.36 9.13
N ASN A 309 0.41 2.31 8.32
CA ASN A 309 -0.60 2.13 7.27
C ASN A 309 -0.32 3.04 6.06
N HIS A 310 -1.30 3.23 5.17
CA HIS A 310 -1.16 4.07 3.99
C HIS A 310 -0.87 5.56 4.26
N TYR A 311 -1.18 6.06 5.46
CA TYR A 311 -1.08 7.49 5.79
C TYR A 311 0.03 7.82 6.78
N GLY A 312 0.58 6.82 7.47
CA GLY A 312 1.65 7.07 8.42
C GLY A 312 1.83 5.97 9.47
N PRO A 313 2.73 6.22 10.43
CA PRO A 313 2.87 5.39 11.60
C PRO A 313 1.79 5.69 12.65
N TYR A 314 1.48 4.71 13.49
CA TYR A 314 0.62 4.83 14.68
C TYR A 314 1.13 3.89 15.78
N PRO A 315 0.83 4.16 17.08
CA PRO A 315 1.26 3.28 18.17
C PRO A 315 0.78 1.83 17.98
N PHE A 316 1.54 0.86 18.48
CA PHE A 316 1.29 -0.57 18.32
C PHE A 316 -0.20 -0.93 18.41
N MET A 317 -0.70 -1.57 17.35
CA MET A 317 -2.06 -2.10 17.28
C MET A 317 -2.04 -3.61 17.12
N LYS A 318 -3.02 -4.26 17.75
CA LYS A 318 -3.35 -5.67 17.53
C LYS A 318 -4.84 -5.79 17.22
N VAL A 319 -5.18 -6.52 16.16
CA VAL A 319 -6.56 -6.88 15.81
C VAL A 319 -6.74 -8.39 15.87
N THR A 320 -7.82 -8.83 16.50
CA THR A 320 -8.22 -10.25 16.52
C THR A 320 -9.18 -10.50 15.36
N VAL A 321 -8.88 -11.52 14.57
CA VAL A 321 -9.67 -11.94 13.42
C VAL A 321 -10.29 -13.29 13.70
N GLN A 322 -11.60 -13.42 13.45
CA GLN A 322 -12.32 -14.67 13.49
C GLN A 322 -13.17 -14.81 12.23
N ARG A 323 -12.91 -15.87 11.45
CA ARG A 323 -13.60 -16.12 10.18
C ARG A 323 -13.65 -14.88 9.28
N HIS A 324 -12.49 -14.30 9.00
CA HIS A 324 -12.28 -13.04 8.28
C HIS A 324 -12.81 -11.77 8.95
N LEU A 325 -13.56 -11.82 10.04
CA LEU A 325 -14.07 -10.60 10.65
C LEU A 325 -13.14 -10.14 11.77
N VAL A 326 -12.79 -8.85 11.79
CA VAL A 326 -12.13 -8.23 12.94
C VAL A 326 -13.15 -8.15 14.08
N THR A 327 -12.87 -8.85 15.18
CA THR A 327 -13.76 -8.94 16.35
C THR A 327 -13.26 -8.16 17.55
N LYS A 328 -11.97 -7.77 17.56
CA LYS A 328 -11.36 -6.98 18.63
C LYS A 328 -10.24 -6.12 18.08
N VAL A 329 -10.12 -4.90 18.62
CA VAL A 329 -9.00 -3.98 18.39
C VAL A 329 -8.38 -3.64 19.74
N GLU A 330 -7.06 -3.73 19.85
CA GLU A 330 -6.28 -3.41 21.05
C GLU A 330 -5.12 -2.49 20.67
N GLY A 331 -4.91 -1.40 21.40
CA GLY A 331 -3.87 -0.41 21.09
C GLY A 331 -4.21 0.44 19.86
N GLY A 332 -3.21 0.84 19.08
CA GLY A 332 -3.38 1.62 17.85
C GLY A 332 -3.50 3.13 18.04
N GLY A 333 -3.44 3.62 19.29
CA GLY A 333 -3.71 5.02 19.60
C GLY A 333 -5.06 5.47 19.03
N GLU A 334 -5.07 6.64 18.40
CA GLU A 334 -6.28 7.20 17.79
C GLU A 334 -6.78 6.38 16.59
N PHE A 335 -5.88 5.79 15.80
CA PHE A 335 -6.26 4.93 14.68
C PHE A 335 -7.06 3.71 15.18
N GLY A 336 -6.53 3.00 16.19
CA GLY A 336 -7.19 1.85 16.79
C GLY A 336 -8.52 2.19 17.45
N ARG A 337 -8.62 3.35 18.13
CA ARG A 337 -9.88 3.84 18.72
C ARG A 337 -10.95 4.05 17.64
N LEU A 338 -10.63 4.82 16.60
CA LEU A 338 -11.56 5.12 15.50
C LEU A 338 -11.98 3.86 14.75
N LEU A 339 -11.04 2.94 14.51
CA LEU A 339 -11.34 1.64 13.89
C LEU A 339 -12.32 0.85 14.77
N GLY A 340 -12.01 0.69 16.06
CA GLY A 340 -12.88 -0.04 17.00
C GLY A 340 -14.30 0.55 17.08
N GLU A 341 -14.42 1.87 17.14
CA GLU A 341 -15.73 2.55 17.14
C GLU A 341 -16.50 2.33 15.83
N THR A 342 -15.81 2.34 14.69
CA THR A 342 -16.40 2.06 13.38
C THR A 342 -16.92 0.62 13.33
N LEU A 343 -16.12 -0.34 13.76
CA LEU A 343 -16.51 -1.75 13.78
C LEU A 343 -17.72 -2.00 14.67
N GLU A 344 -17.73 -1.43 15.88
CA GLU A 344 -18.84 -1.57 16.82
C GLU A 344 -20.13 -0.93 16.29
N LYS A 345 -20.03 0.28 15.71
CA LYS A 345 -21.18 1.01 15.15
C LYS A 345 -21.87 0.24 14.02
N TYR A 346 -21.10 -0.46 13.20
CA TYR A 346 -21.61 -1.13 11.99
C TYR A 346 -21.62 -2.66 12.10
N LYS A 347 -21.51 -3.22 13.32
CA LYS A 347 -21.40 -4.67 13.53
C LYS A 347 -22.62 -5.49 13.08
N THR A 348 -23.79 -4.87 13.02
CA THR A 348 -25.06 -5.52 12.61
C THR A 348 -25.37 -5.32 11.13
N LEU A 349 -24.55 -4.56 10.39
CA LEU A 349 -24.77 -4.39 8.95
C LEU A 349 -24.46 -5.69 8.21
N LYS A 350 -25.38 -6.06 7.33
CA LYS A 350 -25.28 -7.26 6.50
C LYS A 350 -25.03 -6.88 5.05
N PHE A 351 -23.75 -6.78 4.68
CA PHE A 351 -23.37 -6.42 3.31
C PHE A 351 -23.81 -7.50 2.30
N PRO A 352 -24.31 -7.11 1.11
CA PRO A 352 -24.85 -8.06 0.13
C PRO A 352 -23.87 -9.15 -0.31
N ASN A 353 -22.59 -8.79 -0.52
CA ASN A 353 -21.57 -9.73 -1.00
C ASN A 353 -20.84 -10.47 0.12
N TYR A 354 -21.13 -10.19 1.40
CA TYR A 354 -20.43 -10.81 2.52
C TYR A 354 -21.32 -11.78 3.28
N PRO A 355 -20.75 -12.89 3.79
CA PRO A 355 -21.53 -14.03 4.30
C PRO A 355 -22.06 -13.83 5.71
N ARG A 356 -21.57 -12.85 6.47
CA ARG A 356 -21.97 -12.58 7.86
C ARG A 356 -22.32 -11.10 8.07
N GLU A 357 -22.81 -10.74 9.25
CA GLU A 357 -22.91 -9.34 9.66
C GLU A 357 -21.51 -8.80 10.02
N GLY A 358 -21.34 -7.49 9.92
CA GLY A 358 -20.13 -6.78 10.31
C GLY A 358 -19.51 -5.97 9.18
N TYR A 359 -18.64 -5.03 9.56
CA TYR A 359 -17.93 -4.15 8.62
C TYR A 359 -16.49 -4.57 8.35
N GLY A 360 -15.74 -4.89 9.41
CA GLY A 360 -14.28 -5.09 9.35
C GLY A 360 -13.84 -6.44 8.83
N TYR A 361 -14.19 -6.77 7.59
CA TYR A 361 -13.67 -7.98 6.97
C TYR A 361 -12.20 -7.79 6.59
N VAL A 362 -11.36 -8.79 6.85
CA VAL A 362 -10.03 -8.93 6.26
C VAL A 362 -10.22 -9.28 4.80
N ILE A 363 -9.96 -8.28 3.96
CA ILE A 363 -10.27 -8.31 2.52
C ILE A 363 -9.03 -8.07 1.66
N GLU A 364 -7.90 -7.72 2.25
CA GLU A 364 -6.66 -7.52 1.52
C GLU A 364 -5.49 -8.03 2.35
N CYS A 365 -4.55 -8.69 1.67
CA CYS A 365 -3.23 -9.09 2.14
C CYS A 365 -2.33 -8.97 0.92
N ALA A 366 -1.95 -7.74 0.61
CA ALA A 366 -1.29 -7.42 -0.64
C ALA A 366 0.21 -7.30 -0.43
N ILE A 367 0.96 -8.01 -1.27
CA ILE A 367 2.39 -8.22 -1.13
C ILE A 367 3.11 -7.49 -2.25
N GLY A 368 3.85 -6.43 -1.93
CA GLY A 368 4.66 -5.72 -2.93
C GLY A 368 5.70 -6.65 -3.59
N THR A 369 6.10 -6.33 -4.82
CA THR A 369 7.00 -7.20 -5.61
C THR A 369 8.22 -6.50 -6.22
N ASN A 370 8.34 -5.17 -6.11
CA ASN A 370 9.47 -4.45 -6.68
C ASN A 370 10.58 -4.23 -5.64
N PRO A 371 11.79 -4.80 -5.79
CA PRO A 371 12.85 -4.70 -4.78
C PRO A 371 13.52 -3.31 -4.71
N LYS A 372 13.19 -2.40 -5.63
CA LYS A 372 13.82 -1.07 -5.74
C LYS A 372 12.99 0.06 -5.15
N ILE A 373 11.80 -0.24 -4.66
CA ILE A 373 10.94 0.74 -4.00
C ILE A 373 11.45 0.98 -2.57
N MET A 374 11.32 2.21 -2.10
CA MET A 374 11.71 2.65 -0.77
C MET A 374 10.64 3.56 -0.18
N ARG A 375 10.56 3.63 1.15
CA ARG A 375 9.87 4.73 1.82
C ARG A 375 10.55 6.05 1.46
N GLN A 376 9.77 7.07 1.10
CA GLN A 376 10.30 8.39 0.81
C GLN A 376 11.09 8.96 2.00
N TYR A 377 12.34 9.34 1.77
CA TYR A 377 13.31 9.70 2.81
C TYR A 377 12.94 10.93 3.65
N ASN A 378 12.07 11.78 3.11
CA ASN A 378 11.65 13.07 3.65
C ASN A 378 10.17 13.12 4.03
N VAL A 379 9.47 11.98 3.98
CA VAL A 379 8.03 11.92 4.23
C VAL A 379 7.66 12.43 5.63
N MET A 380 8.57 12.26 6.62
CA MET A 380 8.38 12.73 7.99
C MET A 380 8.74 14.21 8.22
N GLU A 381 9.34 14.89 7.23
CA GLU A 381 9.76 16.28 7.34
C GLU A 381 8.64 17.26 6.96
N THR A 382 7.61 16.79 6.25
CA THR A 382 6.53 17.67 5.81
C THR A 382 5.19 16.96 5.61
N PRO A 383 4.06 17.57 6.03
CA PRO A 383 2.74 17.00 5.77
C PRO A 383 2.34 16.98 4.30
N TYR A 384 2.96 17.78 3.43
CA TYR A 384 2.70 17.77 1.98
C TYR A 384 3.00 16.41 1.32
N LEU A 385 3.88 15.61 1.95
CA LEU A 385 4.24 14.29 1.46
C LEU A 385 3.48 13.17 2.15
N LYS A 386 2.50 13.47 3.01
CA LYS A 386 1.72 12.47 3.77
C LYS A 386 1.14 11.37 2.89
N ARG A 387 0.55 11.74 1.75
CA ARG A 387 0.01 10.78 0.76
C ARG A 387 1.07 9.91 0.08
N GLN A 388 2.36 10.22 0.21
CA GLN A 388 3.47 9.45 -0.34
C GLN A 388 3.91 8.31 0.57
N TRP A 389 3.43 8.27 1.82
CA TRP A 389 3.75 7.18 2.75
C TRP A 389 3.36 5.81 2.18
N VAL A 390 2.19 5.75 1.53
CA VAL A 390 1.63 4.57 0.86
C VAL A 390 2.57 3.90 -0.15
N ASP A 391 3.59 4.60 -0.65
CA ASP A 391 4.45 4.10 -1.71
C ASP A 391 5.25 2.86 -1.30
N GLU A 392 5.67 2.80 -0.03
CA GLU A 392 6.53 1.73 0.47
C GLU A 392 5.92 0.34 0.32
N ARG A 393 4.58 0.23 0.35
CA ARG A 393 3.86 -1.05 0.30
C ARG A 393 4.13 -1.84 -0.99
N ARG A 394 4.58 -1.15 -2.04
CA ARG A 394 4.94 -1.75 -3.33
C ARG A 394 6.32 -2.44 -3.31
N ARG A 395 7.13 -2.21 -2.28
CA ARG A 395 8.45 -2.84 -2.13
C ARG A 395 8.29 -4.34 -1.94
N SER A 396 9.17 -5.13 -2.57
CA SER A 396 9.12 -6.59 -2.49
C SER A 396 9.07 -7.11 -1.06
N GLY A 397 8.03 -7.88 -0.73
CA GLY A 397 7.86 -8.52 0.57
C GLY A 397 7.30 -7.64 1.69
N ILE A 398 7.00 -6.37 1.42
CA ILE A 398 6.14 -5.58 2.32
C ILE A 398 4.69 -6.01 2.11
N ILE A 399 3.97 -6.09 3.22
CA ILE A 399 2.58 -6.50 3.26
C ILE A 399 1.76 -5.32 3.73
N HIS A 400 0.63 -5.08 3.09
CA HIS A 400 -0.44 -4.32 3.70
C HIS A 400 -1.71 -5.18 3.78
N TRP A 401 -2.27 -5.22 4.98
CA TRP A 401 -3.57 -5.81 5.25
C TRP A 401 -4.65 -4.75 5.11
N GLY A 402 -5.83 -5.14 4.62
CA GLY A 402 -7.00 -4.26 4.50
C GLY A 402 -8.18 -4.79 5.30
N PHE A 403 -8.78 -3.91 6.12
CA PHE A 403 -9.96 -4.20 6.95
C PHE A 403 -11.13 -3.31 6.57
N GLY A 404 -12.26 -3.90 6.19
CA GLY A 404 -13.46 -3.15 5.87
C GLY A 404 -14.23 -3.75 4.72
N ILE A 405 -14.73 -2.88 3.85
CA ILE A 405 -15.51 -3.27 2.68
C ILE A 405 -14.82 -2.84 1.39
N ILE A 406 -15.08 -3.60 0.34
CA ILE A 406 -14.69 -3.30 -1.03
C ILE A 406 -15.72 -3.94 -1.97
N SER A 407 -15.80 -3.47 -3.22
CA SER A 407 -16.80 -3.75 -4.28
C SER A 407 -17.89 -2.67 -4.41
N ASN A 408 -18.30 -2.41 -5.67
CA ASN A 408 -19.34 -1.44 -6.00
C ASN A 408 -20.64 -1.68 -5.22
N VAL A 409 -21.03 -2.95 -5.07
CA VAL A 409 -22.28 -3.34 -4.41
C VAL A 409 -22.21 -3.05 -2.91
N ASN A 410 -21.12 -3.42 -2.25
CA ASN A 410 -20.95 -3.17 -0.82
C ASN A 410 -20.79 -1.67 -0.53
N GLU A 411 -20.09 -0.93 -1.38
CA GLU A 411 -19.92 0.52 -1.23
C GLU A 411 -21.23 1.27 -1.43
N ALA A 412 -22.03 0.93 -2.45
CA ALA A 412 -23.37 1.49 -2.63
C ALA A 412 -24.27 1.19 -1.42
N TYR A 413 -24.26 -0.06 -0.94
CA TYR A 413 -25.00 -0.45 0.24
C TYR A 413 -24.54 0.32 1.49
N ALA A 414 -23.23 0.55 1.65
CA ALA A 414 -22.68 1.32 2.77
C ALA A 414 -23.22 2.76 2.77
N VAL A 415 -23.22 3.42 1.60
CA VAL A 415 -23.75 4.77 1.46
C VAL A 415 -25.24 4.84 1.82
N GLU A 416 -26.04 3.86 1.39
CA GLU A 416 -27.46 3.77 1.70
C GLU A 416 -27.74 3.57 3.20
N HIS A 417 -26.76 3.06 3.95
CA HIS A 417 -26.87 2.74 5.38
C HIS A 417 -25.97 3.62 6.25
N ASP A 418 -25.55 4.78 5.76
CA ASP A 418 -24.71 5.74 6.50
C ASP A 418 -23.41 5.14 7.03
N ALA A 419 -22.83 4.18 6.30
CA ALA A 419 -21.56 3.54 6.59
C ALA A 419 -20.44 4.02 5.64
N PRO A 420 -19.17 4.06 6.08
CA PRO A 420 -18.06 4.46 5.23
C PRO A 420 -17.84 3.46 4.09
N THR A 421 -17.44 3.92 2.91
CA THR A 421 -17.22 3.08 1.72
C THR A 421 -15.77 2.55 1.61
N TYR A 422 -15.04 2.49 2.72
CA TYR A 422 -13.59 2.37 2.70
C TYR A 422 -13.11 1.08 3.41
N HIS A 423 -11.81 0.86 3.33
CA HIS A 423 -11.10 -0.14 4.13
C HIS A 423 -9.79 0.46 4.60
N TYR A 424 -9.34 0.02 5.76
CA TYR A 424 -8.24 0.62 6.50
C TYR A 424 -7.07 -0.35 6.61
N HIS A 425 -5.86 0.17 6.72
CA HIS A 425 -4.69 -0.64 6.46
C HIS A 425 -3.78 -0.85 7.67
N THR A 426 -2.99 -1.92 7.62
CA THR A 426 -1.79 -2.07 8.46
C THR A 426 -0.66 -2.71 7.67
N HIS A 427 0.55 -2.16 7.79
CA HIS A 427 1.73 -2.59 7.05
C HIS A 427 2.64 -3.47 7.90
N GLN A 428 3.34 -4.41 7.26
CA GLN A 428 4.35 -5.27 7.88
C GLN A 428 5.55 -5.46 6.97
N TYR A 429 6.75 -5.44 7.56
CA TYR A 429 8.01 -5.37 6.81
C TYR A 429 8.82 -6.66 6.83
N PHE A 430 8.56 -7.55 7.78
CA PHE A 430 9.41 -8.70 8.10
C PHE A 430 8.62 -10.03 8.16
N ALA A 431 7.53 -10.09 7.40
CA ALA A 431 6.62 -11.21 7.40
C ALA A 431 7.21 -12.50 6.84
N THR A 432 6.69 -13.63 7.32
CA THR A 432 6.86 -14.96 6.74
C THR A 432 5.49 -15.49 6.34
N TYR A 433 5.36 -15.83 5.05
CA TYR A 433 4.16 -16.43 4.48
C TYR A 433 4.51 -17.87 4.10
N GLU A 434 3.92 -18.82 4.80
CA GLU A 434 4.05 -20.24 4.54
C GLU A 434 2.77 -20.77 3.87
N ALA A 435 2.86 -21.13 2.61
CA ALA A 435 1.81 -21.78 1.86
C ALA A 435 1.89 -23.31 2.04
N THR A 436 0.76 -23.95 2.31
CA THR A 436 0.63 -25.41 2.32
C THR A 436 0.10 -25.88 0.97
N MET A 437 0.87 -26.68 0.26
CA MET A 437 0.54 -27.22 -1.06
C MET A 437 -0.45 -28.40 -0.96
N PRO A 438 -1.09 -28.84 -2.06
CA PRO A 438 -2.06 -29.94 -2.04
C PRO A 438 -1.47 -31.28 -1.57
N ASP A 439 -0.18 -31.49 -1.81
CA ASP A 439 0.59 -32.66 -1.36
C ASP A 439 1.10 -32.56 0.09
N GLY A 440 0.78 -31.46 0.79
CA GLY A 440 1.19 -31.21 2.17
C GLY A 440 2.55 -30.54 2.33
N ARG A 441 3.32 -30.32 1.25
CA ARG A 441 4.58 -29.57 1.34
C ARG A 441 4.33 -28.13 1.78
N LYS A 442 5.27 -27.60 2.57
CA LYS A 442 5.31 -26.19 2.96
C LYS A 442 6.25 -25.43 2.04
N VAL A 443 5.75 -24.34 1.46
CA VAL A 443 6.49 -23.45 0.56
C VAL A 443 6.45 -22.05 1.13
N LEU A 444 7.62 -21.42 1.29
CA LEU A 444 7.70 -20.03 1.70
C LEU A 444 7.50 -19.14 0.49
N LEU A 445 6.46 -18.32 0.49
CA LEU A 445 6.30 -17.20 -0.44
C LEU A 445 7.10 -15.99 0.05
N LEU A 446 7.08 -15.78 1.37
CA LEU A 446 7.88 -14.78 2.06
C LEU A 446 8.67 -15.44 3.17
N ASN A 447 9.92 -15.02 3.33
CA ASN A 447 10.77 -15.45 4.42
C ASN A 447 11.37 -14.21 5.08
N LYS A 448 10.86 -13.86 6.27
CA LYS A 448 11.35 -12.73 7.09
C LYS A 448 11.45 -11.40 6.31
N GLY A 449 10.44 -11.10 5.51
CA GLY A 449 10.34 -9.88 4.70
C GLY A 449 10.93 -9.97 3.31
N ARG A 450 11.61 -11.08 2.95
CA ARG A 450 12.14 -11.32 1.61
C ARG A 450 11.15 -12.13 0.77
N LEU A 451 10.88 -11.66 -0.44
CA LEU A 451 10.10 -12.38 -1.45
C LEU A 451 10.95 -13.49 -2.09
N THR A 452 10.57 -14.75 -1.88
CA THR A 452 11.41 -15.90 -2.27
C THR A 452 11.53 -16.08 -3.78
N SER A 453 10.62 -15.51 -4.58
CA SER A 453 10.75 -15.51 -6.04
C SER A 453 11.96 -14.68 -6.51
N LEU A 454 12.46 -13.72 -5.72
CA LEU A 454 13.71 -13.01 -6.03
C LEU A 454 14.95 -13.93 -6.02
N ASP A 455 14.85 -15.10 -5.38
CA ASP A 455 15.91 -16.11 -5.33
C ASP A 455 15.72 -17.23 -6.36
N ASP A 456 14.62 -17.21 -7.12
CA ASP A 456 14.31 -18.25 -8.10
C ASP A 456 15.39 -18.30 -9.22
N PRO A 457 15.93 -19.48 -9.55
CA PRO A 457 17.00 -19.59 -10.55
C PRO A 457 16.63 -19.05 -11.93
N GLU A 458 15.36 -19.14 -12.35
CA GLU A 458 14.90 -18.60 -13.61
C GLU A 458 14.88 -17.06 -13.57
N ILE A 459 14.37 -16.48 -12.49
CA ILE A 459 14.37 -15.03 -12.28
C ILE A 459 15.80 -14.50 -12.26
N ARG A 460 16.71 -15.16 -11.53
CA ARG A 460 18.13 -14.80 -11.48
C ARG A 460 18.80 -14.90 -12.86
N ARG A 461 18.46 -15.91 -13.66
CA ARG A 461 18.96 -16.07 -15.03
C ARG A 461 18.47 -14.96 -15.95
N VAL A 462 17.21 -14.54 -15.83
CA VAL A 462 16.68 -13.40 -16.61
C VAL A 462 17.31 -12.09 -16.14
N ALA A 463 17.55 -11.94 -14.84
CA ALA A 463 18.16 -10.73 -14.27
C ALA A 463 19.57 -10.48 -14.82
N ALA A 464 20.32 -11.54 -15.10
CA ALA A 464 21.65 -11.47 -15.70
C ALA A 464 21.69 -10.77 -17.08
N LYS A 465 20.54 -10.63 -17.77
CA LYS A 465 20.45 -9.84 -19.01
C LYS A 465 20.55 -8.33 -18.77
N TYR A 466 20.23 -7.87 -17.56
CA TYR A 466 20.06 -6.46 -17.20
C TYR A 466 21.14 -5.94 -16.24
N GLY A 467 21.96 -6.83 -15.66
CA GLY A 467 23.02 -6.49 -14.74
C GLY A 467 23.37 -7.66 -13.83
N ASP A 468 24.09 -7.39 -12.75
CA ASP A 468 24.36 -8.37 -11.70
C ASP A 468 23.04 -8.76 -10.99
N PRO A 469 22.62 -10.04 -11.01
CA PRO A 469 21.42 -10.49 -10.31
C PRO A 469 21.44 -10.19 -8.81
N ASP A 470 22.59 -10.21 -8.15
CA ASP A 470 22.71 -9.96 -6.71
C ASP A 470 22.52 -8.48 -6.35
N GLU A 471 22.85 -7.57 -7.27
CA GLU A 471 22.54 -6.16 -7.12
C GLU A 471 21.11 -5.86 -7.54
N LEU A 472 20.64 -6.43 -8.66
CA LEU A 472 19.35 -6.12 -9.26
C LEU A 472 18.15 -6.69 -8.49
N LEU A 473 18.27 -7.88 -7.88
CA LEU A 473 17.17 -8.54 -7.16
C LEU A 473 17.21 -8.34 -5.65
N ARG A 474 18.18 -7.58 -5.15
CA ARG A 474 18.27 -7.21 -3.73
C ARG A 474 17.34 -6.05 -3.41
N GLU A 475 16.71 -6.11 -2.23
CA GLU A 475 15.98 -4.96 -1.69
C GLU A 475 16.92 -3.79 -1.41
N ASP A 476 16.65 -2.64 -2.02
CA ASP A 476 17.48 -1.44 -1.84
C ASP A 476 17.20 -0.76 -0.51
N TRP A 477 15.98 -0.90 0.01
CA TRP A 477 15.54 -0.29 1.27
C TRP A 477 14.94 -1.31 2.24
N ILE A 478 15.47 -1.31 3.46
CA ILE A 478 15.01 -2.13 4.59
C ILE A 478 15.02 -1.22 5.84
N PRO A 479 13.88 -0.99 6.51
CA PRO A 479 13.84 -0.14 7.70
C PRO A 479 14.59 -0.78 8.87
N ALA A 480 15.07 0.03 9.80
CA ALA A 480 15.49 -0.41 11.11
C ALA A 480 14.30 -0.42 12.07
N ILE A 481 14.06 -1.57 12.71
CA ILE A 481 13.08 -1.71 13.78
C ILE A 481 13.77 -2.34 15.00
N PRO A 482 13.96 -1.56 16.09
CA PRO A 482 14.50 -2.04 17.36
C PRO A 482 13.81 -3.30 17.85
N GLY A 483 14.60 -4.25 18.36
CA GLY A 483 14.08 -5.53 18.84
C GLY A 483 13.62 -6.49 17.74
N ILE A 484 13.73 -6.10 16.46
CA ILE A 484 13.48 -6.97 15.31
C ILE A 484 14.77 -7.19 14.52
N ASN A 485 15.19 -6.21 13.71
CA ASN A 485 16.34 -6.34 12.83
C ASN A 485 17.51 -5.41 13.19
N VAL A 486 17.40 -4.71 14.32
CA VAL A 486 18.50 -4.03 15.02
C VAL A 486 18.34 -4.23 16.53
N ALA A 487 19.42 -4.01 17.29
CA ALA A 487 19.39 -4.12 18.74
C ALA A 487 18.42 -3.10 19.37
N GLY A 488 17.77 -3.50 20.46
CA GLY A 488 16.77 -2.71 21.18
C GLY A 488 15.58 -3.54 21.64
N ASP A 489 14.59 -2.89 22.24
CA ASP A 489 13.31 -3.46 22.65
C ASP A 489 12.19 -2.92 21.76
N TYR A 490 11.48 -3.81 21.07
CA TYR A 490 10.45 -3.42 20.10
C TYR A 490 9.36 -2.57 20.73
N MET A 491 8.86 -2.95 21.90
CA MET A 491 7.74 -2.24 22.53
C MET A 491 8.18 -0.87 23.06
N LYS A 492 9.31 -0.84 23.76
CA LYS A 492 9.82 0.36 24.43
C LYS A 492 10.48 1.35 23.48
N ASP A 493 11.29 0.88 22.54
CA ASP A 493 12.15 1.74 21.73
C ASP A 493 11.53 2.12 20.37
N TYR A 494 10.40 1.50 19.99
CA TYR A 494 9.74 1.74 18.70
C TYR A 494 8.21 1.78 18.79
N ALA A 495 7.57 0.70 19.24
CA ALA A 495 6.15 0.46 18.99
C ALA A 495 5.21 1.43 19.73
N GLU A 496 5.63 2.04 20.84
CA GLU A 496 4.86 3.09 21.53
C GLU A 496 4.80 4.41 20.74
N ASN A 497 5.87 4.78 20.03
CA ASN A 497 5.95 6.01 19.24
C ASN A 497 6.80 5.82 17.96
N PRO A 498 6.28 5.06 16.98
CA PRO A 498 7.02 4.76 15.75
C PRO A 498 7.30 6.03 14.93
N ALA A 499 6.44 7.04 15.01
CA ALA A 499 6.62 8.32 14.32
C ALA A 499 7.94 9.02 14.72
N ALA A 500 8.21 9.12 16.02
CA ALA A 500 9.43 9.74 16.51
C ALA A 500 10.68 8.97 16.07
N TYR A 501 10.65 7.63 16.20
CA TYR A 501 11.76 6.78 15.80
C TYR A 501 12.06 6.92 14.29
N ILE A 502 11.03 6.77 13.44
CA ILE A 502 11.20 6.82 11.98
C ILE A 502 11.73 8.18 11.52
N ARG A 503 11.25 9.28 12.12
CA ARG A 503 11.76 10.63 11.82
C ARG A 503 13.26 10.74 12.14
N GLU A 504 13.68 10.25 13.31
CA GLU A 504 15.10 10.25 13.67
C GLU A 504 15.94 9.32 12.81
N GLU A 505 15.43 8.12 12.51
CA GLU A 505 16.07 7.14 11.63
C GLU A 505 16.33 7.76 10.25
N GLN A 506 15.33 8.39 9.63
CA GLN A 506 15.48 9.05 8.34
C GLN A 506 16.51 10.18 8.38
N ARG A 507 16.50 11.02 9.43
CA ARG A 507 17.50 12.08 9.64
C ARG A 507 18.92 11.56 9.78
N LYS A 508 19.09 10.41 10.45
CA LYS A 508 20.39 9.74 10.61
C LYS A 508 20.84 9.07 9.31
N ALA A 509 19.93 8.44 8.57
CA ALA A 509 20.22 7.75 7.32
C ALA A 509 20.50 8.71 6.15
N TYR A 510 19.85 9.87 6.14
CA TYR A 510 19.85 10.80 4.99
C TYR A 510 20.13 12.27 5.38
N PRO A 511 21.15 12.58 6.19
CA PRO A 511 21.36 13.93 6.73
C PRO A 511 21.52 14.98 5.63
N GLU A 512 22.33 14.69 4.61
CA GLU A 512 22.56 15.61 3.49
C GLU A 512 21.33 15.79 2.60
N ALA A 513 20.58 14.71 2.35
CA ALA A 513 19.39 14.79 1.51
C ALA A 513 18.27 15.58 2.21
N ILE A 514 18.10 15.39 3.52
CA ILE A 514 17.17 16.17 4.33
C ILE A 514 17.60 17.64 4.42
N ALA A 515 18.89 17.92 4.58
CA ALA A 515 19.40 19.28 4.55
C ALA A 515 19.07 19.99 3.22
N ARG A 516 19.35 19.33 2.08
CA ARG A 516 18.99 19.85 0.75
C ARG A 516 17.48 20.02 0.57
N PHE A 517 16.69 19.06 1.06
CA PHE A 517 15.22 19.14 1.03
C PHE A 517 14.71 20.36 1.79
N ASN A 518 15.22 20.60 2.99
CA ASN A 518 14.83 21.73 3.82
C ASN A 518 15.29 23.07 3.24
N GLU A 519 16.48 23.12 2.63
CA GLU A 519 16.98 24.31 1.92
C GLU A 519 16.14 24.66 0.70
N ARG A 520 15.73 23.64 -0.09
CA ARG A 520 14.89 23.82 -1.27
C ARG A 520 13.57 24.50 -0.95
N GLY A 521 13.00 24.21 0.22
CA GLY A 521 11.62 24.55 0.56
C GLY A 521 10.63 23.73 -0.28
N TYR A 522 9.58 23.21 0.36
CA TYR A 522 8.49 22.51 -0.34
C TYR A 522 7.14 23.22 -0.16
N ASP A 523 7.18 24.41 0.43
CA ASP A 523 6.06 25.34 0.43
C ASP A 523 5.99 25.98 -0.97
N VAL A 524 5.31 25.31 -1.90
CA VAL A 524 5.00 25.81 -3.25
C VAL A 524 4.16 27.10 -3.25
N TYR A 525 3.77 27.60 -2.06
CA TYR A 525 3.02 28.82 -1.87
C TYR A 525 3.81 30.00 -1.26
N LYS A 526 5.15 29.89 -1.14
CA LYS A 526 6.01 31.06 -0.89
C LYS A 526 6.41 31.79 -2.16
#